data_AF-K1XZY9-F1
#
_entry.id   AF-K1XZY9-F1
#
_cell.length_a   1.000
_cell.length_b   1.000
_cell.length_c   1.000
_cell.angle_alpha   90.00
_cell.angle_beta   90.00
_cell.angle_gamma   90.00
#
_symmetry.space_group_name_H-M   'P 1'
#
loop_
_entity.id
_entity.type
_entity.pdbx_description
1 polymer ?
#
loop_
_entity_poly.entity_id
_entity_poly.type
_entity_poly.pdbx_seq_one_letter_code
_entity_poly.pdbx_strand_id
1 'polypeptide(L)'
;MIDPKGIIRTIIYYPLSLGRNFDELLRVVIALQTSDKFSIATPADWRPGDDVIVPTAGSCGVAKERMESKDEMKCYDWFFCTKKLSAEKVMSEIKKKI
;
A
#
# COMPACT_ATOMS: atom_id res chain seq x y z
N MET A 1 12.79 1.93 -9.54
CA MET A 1 12.96 1.65 -8.11
C MET A 1 13.27 0.18 -7.95
N ILE A 2 14.37 -0.14 -7.28
CA ILE A 2 14.84 -1.50 -7.04
C ILE A 2 14.86 -1.69 -5.52
N ASP A 3 14.32 -2.81 -5.04
CA ASP A 3 14.31 -3.11 -3.61
C ASP A 3 15.64 -3.71 -3.11
N PRO A 4 15.85 -3.89 -1.79
CA PRO A 4 17.09 -4.46 -1.25
C PRO A 4 17.39 -5.90 -1.71
N LYS A 5 16.42 -6.60 -2.32
CA LYS A 5 16.61 -7.94 -2.90
C LYS A 5 17.02 -7.88 -4.37
N GLY A 6 17.20 -6.68 -4.94
CA GLY A 6 17.53 -6.49 -6.35
C GLY A 6 16.33 -6.61 -7.28
N ILE A 7 15.09 -6.62 -6.78
CA ILE A 7 13.89 -6.77 -7.60
C ILE A 7 13.42 -5.39 -8.07
N ILE A 8 13.14 -5.26 -9.37
CA ILE A 8 12.54 -4.05 -9.93
C ILE A 8 11.09 -3.93 -9.44
N ARG A 9 10.77 -2.85 -8.73
CA ARG A 9 9.44 -2.58 -8.16
C ARG A 9 8.62 -1.56 -8.94
N THR A 10 9.28 -0.62 -9.60
CA THR A 10 8.62 0.41 -10.40
C THR A 10 9.59 0.95 -11.44
N ILE A 11 9.09 1.21 -12.65
CA ILE A 11 9.84 1.89 -13.71
C ILE A 11 9.05 3.13 -14.11
N ILE A 12 9.72 4.27 -14.19
CA ILE A 12 9.11 5.57 -14.49
C ILE A 12 9.95 6.21 -15.60
N TYR A 13 9.31 6.54 -16.73
CA TYR A 13 9.96 7.14 -17.89
C TYR A 13 9.37 8.52 -18.15
N TYR A 14 10.24 9.53 -18.20
CA TYR A 14 9.90 10.92 -18.52
C TYR A 14 10.62 11.31 -19.82
N PRO A 15 10.01 12.12 -20.71
CA PRO A 15 10.70 12.68 -21.86
C PRO A 15 11.72 13.74 -21.44
N LEU A 16 12.67 14.08 -22.32
CA LEU A 16 13.71 15.08 -22.05
C LEU A 16 13.16 16.47 -21.71
N SER A 17 11.96 16.79 -22.19
CA SER A 17 11.30 18.09 -21.99
C SER A 17 10.58 18.23 -20.64
N LEU A 18 10.53 17.18 -19.80
CA LEU A 18 9.72 17.17 -18.58
C LEU A 18 10.56 16.82 -17.33
N GLY A 19 10.55 17.73 -16.36
CA GLY A 19 11.13 17.50 -15.04
C GLY A 19 10.38 16.44 -14.23
N ARG A 20 11.11 15.66 -13.44
CA ARG A 20 10.54 14.64 -12.54
C ARG A 20 9.91 15.28 -11.30
N ASN A 21 8.82 14.68 -10.82
CA ASN A 21 8.22 15.05 -9.54
C ASN A 21 8.86 14.23 -8.40
N PHE A 22 9.71 14.86 -7.59
CA PHE A 22 10.38 14.18 -6.47
C PHE A 22 9.43 13.79 -5.33
N ASP A 23 8.35 14.54 -5.12
CA ASP A 23 7.32 14.19 -4.12
C ASP A 23 6.70 12.84 -4.47
N GLU A 24 6.39 12.62 -5.76
CA GLU A 24 5.84 11.35 -6.23
C GLU A 24 6.86 10.21 -6.11
N LEU A 25 8.14 10.46 -6.42
CA LEU A 25 9.18 9.44 -6.23
C LEU A 25 9.27 9.03 -4.75
N LEU A 26 9.25 9.99 -3.82
CA LEU A 26 9.26 9.69 -2.39
C LEU A 26 7.99 8.93 -1.97
N ARG A 27 6.82 9.36 -2.46
CA ARG A 27 5.54 8.71 -2.16
C ARG A 27 5.53 7.26 -2.63
N VAL A 28 6.02 6.95 -3.84
CA VAL A 28 6.11 5.58 -4.36
C VAL A 28 7.02 4.72 -3.48
N VAL A 29 8.18 5.22 -3.04
CA VAL A 29 9.06 4.47 -2.13
C VAL A 29 8.35 4.17 -0.81
N ILE A 30 7.69 5.17 -0.21
CA ILE A 30 6.94 5.01 1.05
C ILE A 30 5.80 4.01 0.87
N ALA A 31 5.04 4.09 -0.22
CA ALA A 31 3.94 3.18 -0.53
C ALA A 31 4.42 1.73 -0.70
N LEU A 32 5.50 1.51 -1.44
CA LEU A 32 6.09 0.17 -1.62
C LEU A 32 6.57 -0.42 -0.28
N GLN A 33 7.27 0.38 0.53
CA GLN A 33 7.74 -0.06 1.84
C GLN A 33 6.59 -0.32 2.81
N THR A 34 5.52 0.47 2.75
CA THR A 34 4.30 0.28 3.54
C THR A 34 3.59 -1.00 3.14
N SER A 35 3.43 -1.24 1.83
CA SER A 35 2.81 -2.45 1.28
C SER A 35 3.55 -3.71 1.74
N ASP A 36 4.88 -3.72 1.62
CA ASP A 36 5.71 -4.85 2.05
C ASP A 36 5.65 -5.08 3.56
N LYS A 37 5.70 -4.01 4.36
CA LYS A 37 5.74 -4.10 5.83
C LYS A 37 4.42 -4.56 6.43
N PHE A 38 3.30 -4.07 5.91
CA PHE A 38 1.98 -4.30 6.50
C PHE A 38 1.16 -5.34 5.74
N SER A 39 1.68 -5.90 4.63
CA SER A 39 0.98 -6.84 3.76
C SER A 39 -0.38 -6.29 3.30
N ILE A 40 -0.33 -5.07 2.76
CA ILE A 40 -1.50 -4.32 2.28
C ILE A 40 -1.26 -3.82 0.85
N ALA A 41 -2.33 -3.39 0.19
CA ALA A 41 -2.24 -2.58 -1.03
C ALA A 41 -2.59 -1.11 -0.72
N THR A 42 -1.96 -0.19 -1.44
CA THR A 42 -2.24 1.25 -1.35
C THR A 42 -3.19 1.65 -2.49
N PRO A 43 -4.35 2.29 -2.21
CA PRO A 43 -5.25 2.77 -3.25
C PRO A 43 -4.62 3.87 -4.14
N ALA A 44 -5.36 4.28 -5.17
CA ALA A 44 -5.00 5.45 -5.97
C ALA A 44 -4.82 6.68 -5.06
N ASP A 45 -3.83 7.52 -5.41
CA ASP A 45 -3.49 8.76 -4.70
C ASP A 45 -3.12 8.62 -3.20
N TRP A 46 -2.92 7.38 -2.73
CA TRP A 46 -2.68 7.09 -1.32
C TRP A 46 -1.48 7.84 -0.75
N ARG A 47 -1.67 8.40 0.45
CA ARG A 47 -0.66 9.00 1.31
C ARG A 47 -0.70 8.37 2.71
N PRO A 48 0.39 8.44 3.49
CA PRO A 48 0.39 7.97 4.87
C PRO A 48 -0.75 8.58 5.69
N GLY A 49 -1.54 7.72 6.33
CA GLY A 49 -2.75 8.11 7.07
C GLY A 49 -4.05 7.78 6.34
N ASP A 50 -4.01 7.60 5.02
CA ASP A 50 -5.16 7.16 4.25
C ASP A 50 -5.42 5.67 4.47
N ASP A 51 -6.68 5.28 4.29
CA ASP A 51 -7.12 3.88 4.34
C ASP A 51 -6.33 3.01 3.35
N VAL A 52 -5.95 1.83 3.79
CA VAL A 52 -5.24 0.84 2.97
C VAL A 52 -6.18 -0.29 2.59
N ILE A 53 -5.91 -0.93 1.45
CA ILE A 53 -6.68 -2.05 0.95
C ILE A 53 -6.13 -3.35 1.54
N VAL A 54 -7.03 -4.18 2.07
CA VAL A 54 -6.71 -5.53 2.49
C VAL A 54 -6.63 -6.42 1.23
N PRO A 55 -5.57 -7.24 1.06
CA PRO A 55 -5.45 -8.14 -0.10
C PRO A 55 -6.70 -8.99 -0.30
N THR A 56 -7.05 -9.31 -1.54
CA THR A 56 -8.29 -10.03 -1.87
C THR A 56 -8.32 -11.44 -1.26
N ALA A 57 -9.52 -11.96 -1.00
CA ALA A 57 -9.69 -13.33 -0.53
C ALA A 57 -9.34 -14.31 -1.67
N GLY A 58 -8.40 -15.22 -1.43
CA GLY A 58 -7.96 -16.20 -2.43
C GLY A 58 -8.86 -17.44 -2.55
N SER A 59 -9.90 -17.56 -1.73
CA SER A 59 -10.84 -18.69 -1.75
C SER A 59 -12.23 -18.29 -1.26
N CYS A 60 -13.25 -19.07 -1.61
CA CYS A 60 -14.64 -18.83 -1.19
C CYS A 60 -14.80 -18.89 0.34
N GLY A 61 -14.03 -19.73 1.03
CA GLY A 61 -14.06 -19.82 2.49
C GLY A 61 -13.59 -18.53 3.15
N VAL A 62 -12.44 -18.00 2.70
CA VAL A 62 -11.87 -16.74 3.20
C VAL A 62 -12.78 -15.55 2.84
N ALA A 63 -13.40 -15.57 1.65
CA ALA A 63 -14.35 -14.54 1.25
C ALA A 63 -15.58 -14.52 2.17
N LYS A 64 -16.11 -15.70 2.50
CA LYS A 64 -17.24 -15.83 3.43
C LYS A 64 -16.87 -15.36 4.83
N GLU A 65 -15.75 -15.84 5.38
CA GLU A 65 -15.25 -15.43 6.71
C GLU A 65 -15.07 -13.91 6.79
N ARG A 66 -14.48 -13.29 5.78
CA ARG A 66 -14.31 -11.83 5.68
C ARG A 66 -15.64 -11.08 5.75
N MET A 67 -16.66 -11.54 5.04
CA MET A 67 -17.98 -10.89 5.01
C MET A 67 -18.79 -11.13 6.30
N GLU A 68 -18.54 -12.24 6.99
CA GLU A 68 -19.20 -12.60 8.25
C GLU A 68 -18.47 -12.03 9.48
N SER A 69 -17.16 -11.75 9.35
CA SER A 69 -16.33 -11.18 10.41
C SER A 69 -16.78 -9.76 10.76
N LYS A 70 -16.80 -9.45 12.07
CA LYS A 70 -17.04 -8.10 12.59
C LYS A 70 -15.74 -7.32 12.82
N ASP A 71 -14.70 -7.64 12.05
CA ASP A 71 -13.40 -6.99 12.17
C ASP A 71 -13.51 -5.49 11.90
N GLU A 72 -12.53 -4.72 12.39
CA GLU A 72 -12.39 -3.26 12.19
C GLU A 72 -12.01 -2.89 10.73
N MET A 73 -12.47 -3.66 9.74
CA MET A 73 -12.31 -3.37 8.32
C MET A 73 -13.65 -3.00 7.68
N LYS A 74 -13.61 -2.00 6.81
CA LYS A 74 -14.78 -1.58 6.04
C LYS A 74 -14.78 -2.34 4.73
N CYS A 75 -15.66 -3.33 4.62
CA CYS A 75 -15.86 -4.08 3.38
C CYS A 75 -17.01 -3.48 2.57
N TYR A 76 -16.72 -3.11 1.31
CA TYR A 76 -17.73 -2.71 0.33
C TYR A 76 -18.24 -3.94 -0.43
N ASP A 77 -17.34 -4.90 -0.66
CA ASP A 77 -17.63 -6.20 -1.25
C ASP A 77 -16.57 -7.21 -0.76
N TRP A 78 -16.75 -8.50 -1.02
CA TRP A 78 -15.87 -9.58 -0.55
C TRP A 78 -14.40 -9.41 -1.00
N PHE A 79 -14.20 -8.83 -2.18
CA PHE A 79 -12.87 -8.56 -2.73
C PHE A 79 -12.33 -7.17 -2.35
N PHE A 80 -13.18 -6.26 -1.85
CA PHE A 80 -12.80 -4.87 -1.61
C PHE A 80 -13.12 -4.44 -0.17
N CYS A 81 -12.10 -4.56 0.67
CA CYS A 81 -12.12 -4.09 2.05
C CYS A 81 -10.96 -3.15 2.32
N THR A 82 -11.24 -2.11 3.10
CA THR A 82 -10.23 -1.17 3.59
C THR A 82 -10.07 -1.27 5.09
N LYS A 83 -8.88 -0.90 5.59
CA LYS A 83 -8.63 -0.72 7.02
C LYS A 83 -7.83 0.55 7.25
N LYS A 84 -7.98 1.14 8.43
CA LYS A 84 -7.24 2.33 8.82
C LYS A 84 -5.78 1.98 9.10
N LEU A 85 -4.87 2.86 8.69
CA LEU A 85 -3.46 2.79 9.03
C LEU A 85 -2.93 4.21 9.27
N SER A 86 -2.63 4.53 10.54
CA SER A 86 -2.25 5.90 10.89
C SER A 86 -0.91 6.32 10.28
N ALA A 87 -0.79 7.61 9.95
CA ALA A 87 0.42 8.17 9.36
C ALA A 87 1.64 8.00 10.27
N GLU A 88 1.46 8.16 11.58
CA GLU A 88 2.53 8.00 12.57
C GLU A 88 3.07 6.57 12.58
N LYS A 89 2.18 5.58 12.46
CA LYS A 89 2.57 4.16 12.43
C LYS A 89 3.32 3.81 11.14
N VAL A 90 2.88 4.34 10.00
CA VAL A 90 3.60 4.21 8.72
C VAL A 90 5.00 4.80 8.83
N MET A 91 5.08 6.07 9.24
CA MET A 91 6.35 6.81 9.23
C MET A 91 7.34 6.31 10.27
N SER A 92 6.88 5.85 11.44
CA SER A 92 7.76 5.30 12.48
C SER A 92 8.40 3.97 12.06
N GLU A 93 7.66 3.08 11.39
CA GLU A 93 8.19 1.79 10.93
C GLU A 93 9.11 1.93 9.72
N ILE A 94 8.89 2.94 8.87
CA ILE A 94 9.77 3.23 7.72
C ILE A 94 11.08 3.88 8.18
N LYS A 95 11.01 4.90 9.05
CA LYS A 95 12.20 5.64 9.51
C LYS A 95 13.20 4.77 10.27
N LYS A 96 12.77 3.69 10.93
CA LYS A 96 13.68 2.74 11.62
C LYS A 96 14.65 2.02 10.67
N LYS A 97 14.45 2.08 9.36
CA LYS A 97 15.28 1.39 8.35
C LYS A 97 16.24 2.31 7.59
N ILE A 98 16.20 3.62 7.83
CA ILE A 98 17.16 4.60 7.30
C ILE A 98 18.20 4.85 8.39
#